data_AF-A0A4U9HWZ2-F1
#
_entry.id   AF-A0A4U9HWZ2-F1
#
_cell.length_a   1.000
_cell.length_b   1.000
_cell.length_c   1.000
_cell.angle_alpha   90.00
_cell.angle_beta   90.00
_cell.angle_gamma   90.00
#
_symmetry.space_group_name_H-M   'P 1'
#
loop_
_entity.id
_entity.type
_entity.pdbx_description
1 polymer ?
#
loop_
_entity_poly.entity_id
_entity_poly.type
_entity_poly.pdbx_seq_one_letter_code
_entity_poly.pdbx_strand_id
1 'polypeptide(L)'
;MGSLMWNPALEFVESATGTLPGWHRAFCLRLTAGRGSACQPGRMLALKEGGRTTGVAYRLPDATLEEELSLLWKREMITGCYMPSWCKLELDDGRTVNALVFIMDPRHPLFEADTRAQVIAPLDCCGQRPAWD
;
A
#
# COMPACT_ATOMS: atom_id res chain seq x y z
N MET A 1 -0.88 0.55 -2.41
CA MET A 1 0.17 -0.33 -2.95
C MET A 1 0.59 0.11 -4.36
N GLY A 2 1.56 1.02 -4.46
CA GLY A 2 2.14 1.40 -5.76
C GLY A 2 3.19 0.40 -6.24
N SER A 3 3.84 -0.34 -5.33
CA SER A 3 5.00 -1.19 -5.65
C SER A 3 4.66 -2.41 -6.50
N LEU A 4 3.55 -3.11 -6.19
CA LEU A 4 3.13 -4.31 -6.92
C LEU A 4 2.81 -4.05 -8.39
N MET A 5 2.32 -2.85 -8.73
CA MET A 5 2.06 -2.46 -10.13
C MET A 5 3.34 -2.26 -10.94
N TRP A 6 4.49 -2.02 -10.29
CA TRP A 6 5.76 -1.68 -10.96
C TRP A 6 6.80 -2.80 -10.93
N ASN A 7 6.74 -3.68 -9.92
CA ASN A 7 7.50 -4.92 -9.90
C ASN A 7 6.72 -5.95 -9.05
N PRO A 8 5.95 -6.85 -9.67
CA PRO A 8 5.17 -7.84 -8.94
C PRO A 8 6.07 -8.74 -8.08
N ALA A 9 7.26 -9.07 -8.61
CA ALA A 9 8.18 -10.07 -8.07
C ALA A 9 7.46 -11.35 -7.62
N LEU A 10 6.45 -11.75 -8.41
CA LEU A 10 5.62 -12.93 -8.24
C LEU A 10 5.33 -13.52 -9.62
N GLU A 11 5.25 -14.84 -9.70
CA GLU A 11 4.76 -15.52 -10.89
C GLU A 11 3.24 -15.41 -10.99
N PHE A 12 2.71 -15.15 -12.19
CA PHE A 12 1.27 -15.10 -12.43
C PHE A 12 0.92 -15.66 -13.80
N VAL A 13 -0.26 -16.27 -13.88
CA VAL A 13 -0.83 -16.87 -15.11
C VAL A 13 -1.85 -15.95 -15.77
N GLU A 14 -2.29 -14.91 -15.08
CA GLU A 14 -3.26 -13.93 -15.59
C GLU A 14 -3.13 -12.62 -14.82
N SER A 15 -3.37 -11.51 -15.51
CA SER A 15 -3.50 -10.20 -14.87
C SER A 15 -4.66 -9.43 -15.49
N ALA A 16 -5.45 -8.74 -14.67
CA ALA A 16 -6.58 -7.95 -15.12
C ALA A 16 -6.66 -6.63 -14.34
N THR A 17 -6.95 -5.54 -15.05
CA THR A 17 -7.27 -4.26 -14.41
C THR A 17 -8.67 -4.31 -13.85
N GLY A 18 -8.89 -3.65 -12.71
CA GLY A 18 -10.21 -3.58 -12.11
C GLY A 18 -10.34 -2.47 -11.07
N THR A 19 -11.57 -2.26 -10.64
CA THR A 19 -11.96 -1.29 -9.63
C THR A 19 -12.33 -2.00 -8.32
N LEU A 20 -11.70 -1.55 -7.24
CA LEU A 20 -11.99 -1.96 -5.88
C LEU A 20 -12.88 -0.89 -5.21
N PRO A 21 -14.18 -1.16 -5.00
CA PRO A 21 -15.06 -0.25 -4.29
C PRO A 21 -14.80 -0.28 -2.79
N GLY A 22 -15.11 0.83 -2.10
CA GLY A 22 -14.98 0.95 -0.65
C GLY A 22 -13.57 1.23 -0.16
N TRP A 23 -12.59 1.36 -1.07
CA TRP A 23 -11.19 1.62 -0.73
C TRP A 23 -10.59 2.64 -1.68
N HIS A 24 -9.74 3.53 -1.17
CA HIS A 24 -8.97 4.48 -1.98
C HIS A 24 -7.51 4.50 -1.56
N ARG A 25 -6.64 4.99 -2.46
CA ARG A 25 -5.22 5.19 -2.16
C ARG A 25 -5.03 6.50 -1.42
N ALA A 26 -4.36 6.45 -0.27
CA ALA A 26 -4.06 7.62 0.53
C ALA A 26 -2.64 7.53 1.13
N PHE A 27 -2.00 8.67 1.34
CA PHE A 27 -0.68 8.77 1.98
C PHE A 27 -0.79 8.62 3.51
N CYS A 28 -1.30 7.47 3.95
CA CYS A 28 -1.66 7.19 5.35
C CYS A 28 -0.70 6.25 6.09
N LEU A 29 0.40 5.84 5.46
CA LEU A 29 1.45 5.06 6.14
C LEU A 29 2.67 5.95 6.40
N ARG A 30 3.03 6.13 7.68
CA ARG A 30 4.24 6.83 8.11
C ARG A 30 5.48 5.97 7.81
N LEU A 31 6.49 6.56 7.18
CA LEU A 31 7.79 5.93 6.94
C LEU A 31 8.85 6.55 7.84
N THR A 32 9.48 5.75 8.68
CA THR A 32 10.61 6.17 9.54
C THR A 32 11.97 5.66 9.05
N ALA A 33 11.98 4.91 7.95
CA ALA A 33 13.18 4.41 7.26
C ALA A 33 12.94 4.37 5.73
N GLY A 34 14.02 4.29 4.95
CA GLY A 34 13.95 4.26 3.48
C GLY A 34 13.63 5.63 2.89
N ARG A 35 12.39 5.84 2.42
CA ARG A 35 11.93 7.14 1.88
C ARG A 35 11.54 8.17 2.96
N GLY A 36 12.02 7.97 4.17
CA GLY A 36 11.82 8.82 5.34
C GLY A 36 12.87 8.47 6.41
N SER A 37 13.00 9.33 7.40
CA SER A 37 13.85 9.11 8.57
C SER A 37 13.07 9.32 9.86
N ALA A 38 13.65 8.97 11.01
CA ALA A 38 13.05 9.28 12.30
C ALA A 38 12.83 10.81 12.49
N CYS A 39 13.76 11.64 12.00
CA CYS A 39 13.70 13.10 12.12
C CYS A 39 12.82 13.76 11.05
N GLN A 40 12.70 13.13 9.88
CA GLN A 40 11.87 13.58 8.77
C GLN A 40 11.06 12.40 8.23
N PRO A 41 9.98 12.01 8.92
CA PRO A 41 9.20 10.86 8.53
C PRO A 41 8.49 11.13 7.20
N GLY A 42 8.65 10.19 6.25
CA GLY A 42 7.96 10.22 4.97
C GLY A 42 6.52 9.72 5.09
N ARG A 43 5.80 9.76 3.96
CA ARG A 43 4.49 9.12 3.81
C ARG A 43 4.49 8.18 2.60
N MET A 44 3.82 7.05 2.74
CA MET A 44 3.60 6.06 1.67
C MET A 44 2.11 5.86 1.40
N LEU A 45 1.80 5.55 0.14
CA LEU A 45 0.45 5.19 -0.29
C LEU A 45 0.05 3.79 0.19
N ALA A 46 -1.00 3.74 1.01
CA ALA A 46 -1.69 2.52 1.38
C ALA A 46 -3.19 2.62 1.05
N LEU A 47 -3.92 1.52 1.20
CA LEU A 47 -5.38 1.52 1.02
C LEU A 47 -6.07 1.92 2.31
N LYS A 48 -6.95 2.92 2.21
CA LYS A 48 -7.78 3.44 3.30
C LYS A 48 -9.25 3.25 2.91
N GLU A 49 -10.10 3.00 3.90
CA GLU A 49 -11.54 2.83 3.72
C GLU A 49 -12.18 4.08 3.07
N GLY A 50 -13.21 3.83 2.27
CA GLY A 50 -13.99 4.81 1.54
C GLY A 50 -13.58 4.96 0.07
N GLY A 51 -14.49 5.48 -0.75
CA GLY A 51 -14.24 5.78 -2.16
C GLY A 51 -14.13 4.54 -3.05
N ARG A 52 -13.24 4.61 -4.03
CA ARG A 52 -12.92 3.53 -4.98
C ARG A 52 -11.49 3.71 -5.49
N THR A 53 -10.83 2.62 -5.89
CA THR A 53 -9.52 2.68 -6.52
C THR A 53 -9.43 1.68 -7.67
N THR A 54 -8.73 2.08 -8.72
CA THR A 54 -8.34 1.17 -9.80
C THR A 54 -6.97 0.57 -9.48
N GLY A 55 -6.77 -0.69 -9.87
CA GLY A 55 -5.51 -1.41 -9.72
C GLY A 55 -5.46 -2.62 -10.66
N VAL A 56 -4.45 -3.46 -10.47
CA VAL A 56 -4.27 -4.70 -11.22
C VAL A 56 -4.40 -5.88 -10.25
N ALA A 57 -5.21 -6.86 -10.61
CA ALA A 57 -5.26 -8.17 -9.96
C ALA A 57 -4.39 -9.16 -10.72
N TYR A 58 -3.68 -10.00 -9.98
CA TYR A 58 -2.85 -11.09 -10.51
C TYR A 58 -3.41 -12.43 -10.05
N ARG A 59 -3.55 -13.38 -10.99
CA ARG A 59 -3.88 -14.77 -10.67
C ARG A 59 -2.59 -15.55 -10.57
N LEU A 60 -2.32 -16.10 -9.40
CA LEU A 60 -1.16 -16.97 -9.16
C LEU A 60 -1.40 -18.35 -9.82
N PRO A 61 -0.35 -19.05 -10.26
CA PRO A 61 -0.46 -20.41 -10.75
C PRO A 61 -0.86 -21.37 -9.61
N ASP A 62 -1.80 -22.28 -9.85
CA ASP A 62 -2.26 -23.22 -8.80
C ASP A 62 -1.12 -24.12 -8.29
N ALA A 63 -0.16 -24.45 -9.16
CA ALA A 63 0.99 -25.30 -8.81
C ALA A 63 1.98 -24.64 -7.84
N THR A 64 2.07 -23.31 -7.82
CA THR A 64 3.02 -22.54 -6.99
C THR A 64 2.32 -21.55 -6.05
N LEU A 65 0.99 -21.65 -5.94
CA LEU A 65 0.15 -20.71 -5.19
C LEU A 65 0.64 -20.47 -3.76
N GLU A 66 0.94 -21.54 -3.02
CA GLU A 66 1.35 -21.46 -1.63
C GLU A 66 2.73 -20.81 -1.48
N GLU A 67 3.66 -21.12 -2.38
CA GLU A 67 5.03 -20.57 -2.39
C GLU A 67 5.02 -19.08 -2.70
N GLU A 68 4.36 -18.69 -3.80
CA GLU A 68 4.22 -17.30 -4.24
C GLU A 68 3.48 -16.44 -3.21
N LEU A 69 2.37 -16.97 -2.67
CA LEU A 69 1.63 -16.27 -1.61
C LEU A 69 2.46 -16.14 -0.34
N SER A 70 3.25 -17.15 0.03
CA SER A 70 4.11 -17.09 1.21
C SER A 70 5.22 -16.05 1.07
N LEU A 71 5.82 -15.91 -0.11
CA LEU A 71 6.82 -14.88 -0.40
C LEU A 71 6.21 -13.48 -0.31
N LEU A 72 5.04 -13.30 -0.93
CA LEU A 72 4.28 -12.06 -0.84
C LEU A 72 3.92 -11.72 0.61
N TRP A 73 3.41 -12.70 1.36
CA TRP A 73 3.02 -12.54 2.75
C TRP A 73 4.17 -12.11 3.63
N LYS A 74 5.34 -12.77 3.51
CA LYS A 74 6.55 -12.38 4.23
C LYS A 74 6.92 -10.94 3.92
N ARG A 75 6.94 -10.54 2.64
CA ARG A 75 7.31 -9.18 2.24
C ARG A 75 6.38 -8.11 2.80
N GLU A 76 5.07 -8.30 2.67
CA GLU A 76 4.09 -7.28 3.06
C GLU A 76 3.88 -7.24 4.58
N MET A 77 3.87 -8.39 5.24
CA MET A 77 3.52 -8.49 6.66
C MET A 77 4.70 -8.28 7.62
N ILE A 78 5.95 -8.13 7.13
CA ILE A 78 7.13 -7.85 7.98
C ILE A 78 6.89 -6.67 8.93
N THR A 79 6.21 -5.62 8.46
CA THR A 79 5.97 -4.41 9.25
C THR A 79 4.73 -4.48 10.13
N GLY A 80 3.85 -5.46 9.91
CA GLY A 80 2.53 -5.54 10.56
C GLY A 80 1.58 -4.38 10.23
N CYS A 81 1.94 -3.51 9.28
CA CYS A 81 1.15 -2.31 8.94
C CYS A 81 -0.14 -2.62 8.17
N TYR A 82 -0.28 -3.84 7.65
CA TYR A 82 -1.39 -4.22 6.80
C TYR A 82 -2.29 -5.28 7.43
N MET A 83 -3.58 -5.19 7.13
CA MET A 83 -4.58 -6.22 7.31
C MET A 83 -4.90 -6.87 5.96
N PRO A 84 -4.67 -8.18 5.79
CA PRO A 84 -5.12 -8.91 4.62
C PRO A 84 -6.66 -9.07 4.67
N SER A 85 -7.33 -8.77 3.56
CA SER A 85 -8.78 -8.93 3.42
C SER A 85 -9.14 -9.50 2.07
N TRP A 86 -10.15 -10.38 2.04
CA TRP A 86 -10.79 -10.80 0.80
C TRP A 86 -11.80 -9.74 0.38
N CYS A 87 -11.59 -9.15 -0.79
CA CYS A 87 -12.44 -8.09 -1.32
C CYS A 87 -13.00 -8.47 -2.68
N LYS A 88 -14.23 -8.07 -2.96
CA LYS A 88 -14.80 -8.15 -4.31
C LYS A 88 -14.18 -7.07 -5.18
N LEU A 89 -13.64 -7.48 -6.32
CA LEU A 89 -13.03 -6.63 -7.34
C LEU A 89 -13.84 -6.74 -8.63
N GLU A 90 -14.20 -5.59 -9.20
CA GLU A 90 -14.88 -5.48 -10.49
C GLU A 90 -13.80 -5.34 -11.57
N LEU A 91 -13.62 -6.36 -12.41
CA LEU A 91 -12.63 -6.34 -13.49
C LEU A 91 -13.17 -5.61 -14.72
N ASP A 92 -12.28 -4.99 -15.48
CA ASP A 92 -12.63 -4.22 -16.68
C ASP A 92 -13.23 -5.09 -17.80
N ASP A 93 -13.00 -6.40 -17.75
CA ASP A 93 -13.60 -7.39 -18.65
C ASP A 93 -15.03 -7.83 -18.25
N GLY A 94 -15.59 -7.23 -17.20
CA GLY A 94 -16.94 -7.47 -16.71
C GLY A 94 -17.04 -8.59 -15.66
N ARG A 95 -15.95 -9.30 -15.35
CA ARG A 95 -15.96 -10.30 -14.27
C ARG A 95 -15.94 -9.63 -12.90
N THR A 96 -16.50 -10.32 -11.89
CA THR A 96 -16.31 -9.98 -10.48
C THR A 96 -15.57 -11.12 -9.79
N VAL A 97 -14.45 -10.80 -9.13
CA VAL A 97 -13.59 -11.79 -8.47
C VAL A 97 -13.37 -11.44 -7.00
N ASN A 98 -13.04 -12.44 -6.17
CA ASN A 98 -12.52 -12.19 -4.83
C ASN A 98 -10.99 -12.12 -4.91
N ALA A 99 -10.42 -10.99 -4.48
CA ALA A 99 -8.98 -10.77 -4.45
C ALA A 99 -8.51 -10.60 -3.00
N LEU A 100 -7.33 -11.14 -2.69
CA LEU A 100 -6.65 -10.84 -1.43
C LEU A 100 -6.01 -9.45 -1.54
N VAL A 101 -6.38 -8.55 -0.64
CA VAL A 101 -5.94 -7.16 -0.64
C VAL A 101 -5.30 -6.83 0.71
N PHE A 102 -4.11 -6.22 0.68
CA PHE A 102 -3.43 -5.70 1.86
C PHE A 102 -3.84 -4.24 2.10
N ILE A 103 -4.60 -4.03 3.16
CA ILE A 103 -5.20 -2.75 3.54
C ILE A 103 -4.45 -2.19 4.73
N MET A 104 -4.31 -0.86 4.84
CA MET A 104 -3.66 -0.26 6.01
C MET A 104 -4.45 -0.58 7.29
N ASP A 105 -3.80 -1.08 8.34
CA ASP A 105 -4.46 -1.23 9.64
C ASP A 105 -4.59 0.16 10.29
N PRO A 106 -5.83 0.68 10.50
CA PRO A 106 -6.02 1.99 11.11
C PRO A 106 -5.61 2.04 12.59
N ARG A 107 -5.35 0.90 13.23
CA ARG A 107 -4.91 0.79 14.63
C ARG A 107 -3.40 0.73 14.76
N HIS A 108 -2.66 0.59 13.65
CA HIS A 108 -1.21 0.49 13.68
C HIS A 108 -0.59 1.85 14.07
N PRO A 109 0.48 1.90 14.89
CA PRO A 109 1.12 3.17 15.29
C PRO A 109 1.68 4.02 14.14
N LEU A 110 1.89 3.42 12.98
CA LEU A 110 2.35 4.11 11.76
C LEU A 110 1.20 4.59 10.87
N PHE A 111 -0.06 4.42 11.28
CA PHE A 111 -1.21 4.96 10.58
C PHE A 111 -1.38 6.45 10.81
N GLU A 112 -1.66 7.17 9.72
CA GLU A 112 -1.83 8.62 9.69
C GLU A 112 -3.17 8.95 9.03
N ALA A 113 -4.15 9.38 9.83
CA ALA A 113 -5.50 9.65 9.35
C ALA A 113 -5.59 10.88 8.45
N ASP A 114 -4.77 11.91 8.74
CA ASP A 114 -4.71 13.15 7.99
C ASP A 114 -3.79 13.01 6.77
N THR A 115 -4.42 12.96 5.60
CA THR A 115 -3.75 12.75 4.32
C THR A 115 -3.83 13.99 3.44
N ARG A 116 -4.05 15.17 4.02
CA ARG A 116 -4.03 16.44 3.28
C ARG A 116 -2.60 16.77 2.85
N ALA A 117 -2.45 17.29 1.64
CA ALA A 117 -1.13 17.62 1.06
C ALA A 117 -0.29 18.54 1.97
N GLN A 118 -0.94 19.46 2.69
CA GLN A 118 -0.30 20.38 3.63
C GLN A 118 0.36 19.69 4.84
N VAL A 119 -0.13 18.49 5.20
CA VAL A 119 0.38 17.69 6.33
C VAL A 119 1.40 16.65 5.88
N ILE A 120 1.32 16.22 4.61
CA ILE A 120 2.22 15.25 4.00
C ILE A 120 3.55 15.90 3.57
N ALA A 121 3.52 17.17 3.15
CA ALA A 121 4.74 17.92 2.86
C ALA A 121 5.61 18.01 4.12
N PRO A 122 6.95 17.86 4.03
CA PRO A 122 7.80 18.00 5.20
C PRO A 122 7.57 19.37 5.82
N LEU A 123 7.08 19.39 7.06
CA LEU A 123 7.30 20.54 7.92
C LEU A 123 8.80 20.54 8.20
N ASP A 124 9.52 21.46 7.56
CA ASP A 124 10.90 21.80 7.91
C ASP A 124 10.93 22.29 9.37
N CYS A 125 11.05 21.34 10.30
CA CYS A 125 11.04 21.63 11.74
C CYS A 125 12.37 21.32 12.43
N CYS A 126 13.41 20.89 11.71
CA CYS A 126 14.76 21.08 12.22
C CYS A 126 15.15 22.54 12.02
N GLY A 127 14.80 23.37 13.01
CA GLY A 127 15.37 24.71 13.14
C GLY A 127 16.89 24.61 13.26
N GLN A 128 17.59 24.75 12.13
CA GLN A 128 18.99 25.16 12.10
C GLN A 128 19.04 26.49 11.37
N ARG A 129 19.10 27.57 12.17
CA ARG A 129 19.59 28.86 11.68
C ARG A 129 21.03 28.64 11.17
N PRO A 130 21.42 29.21 10.02
CA PRO A 130 22.82 29.18 9.61
C PRO A 130 23.60 30.13 10.52
N ALA A 131 24.56 29.59 11.28
CA ALA A 131 25.61 30.40 11.86
C ALA A 131 26.75 30.47 10.84
N TRP A 132 26.89 31.64 10.22
CA TRP A 132 28.20 32.09 9.79
C TRP A 132 29.00 32.37 11.05
N ASP A 133 30.16 31.72 11.18
CA ASP A 133 31.41 32.27 11.72
C ASP A 133 32.57 31.37 11.26
#